data_AF-A0A5S3Y3P6-F1
#
_entry.id   AF-A0A5S3Y3P6-F1
#
_cell.length_a   1.000
_cell.length_b   1.000
_cell.length_c   1.000
_cell.angle_alpha   90.00
_cell.angle_beta   90.00
_cell.angle_gamma   90.00
#
_symmetry.space_group_name_H-M   'P 1'
#
loop_
_entity.id
_entity.type
_entity.pdbx_description
1 polymer ?
#
loop_
_entity_poly.entity_id
_entity_poly.type
_entity_poly.pdbx_seq_one_letter_code
_entity_poly.pdbx_strand_id
1 'polypeptide(L)'
;NGVDLVLNSEVNKVLRHDARVTGVTTQEETYYCYTLINAAVAWADTLFNKATGLNMPVYPVKGQIVLSERLPKVLNGCVSTSDCYIAQKDNGEILIGSSTEEKGFDTTNSLDKITELS
;
A
#
# COMPACT_ATOMS: atom_id res chain seq x y z
N ASN A 1 -22.82 10.27 1.29
CA ASN A 1 -22.65 9.72 2.66
C ASN A 1 -21.95 10.66 3.64
N GLY A 2 -21.69 11.93 3.31
CA GLY A 2 -21.16 12.92 4.28
C GLY A 2 -19.71 12.68 4.73
N VAL A 3 -18.86 12.18 3.82
CA VAL A 3 -17.43 11.96 4.07
C VAL A 3 -16.65 13.04 3.34
N ASP A 4 -15.69 13.63 4.04
CA ASP A 4 -14.73 14.56 3.45
C ASP A 4 -13.46 13.79 3.05
N LEU A 5 -13.04 13.97 1.79
CA LEU A 5 -11.81 13.39 1.25
C LEU A 5 -10.79 14.51 1.06
N VAL A 6 -9.71 14.44 1.85
CA VAL A 6 -8.59 15.36 1.77
C VAL A 6 -7.42 14.65 1.13
N LEU A 7 -7.10 15.03 -0.10
CA LEU A 7 -6.00 14.45 -0.88
C LEU A 7 -4.71 15.26 -0.69
N ASN A 8 -3.57 14.69 -1.09
CA ASN A 8 -2.26 15.34 -1.03
C ASN A 8 -1.89 15.88 0.36
N SER A 9 -2.39 15.24 1.41
CA SER A 9 -2.30 15.72 2.79
C SER A 9 -1.65 14.68 3.68
N GLU A 10 -0.32 14.75 3.80
CA GLU A 10 0.42 13.89 4.73
C GLU A 10 0.10 14.28 6.18
N VAL A 11 -0.18 13.29 7.02
CA VAL A 11 -0.25 13.47 8.47
C VAL A 11 1.16 13.61 9.04
N ASN A 12 1.51 14.82 9.46
CA ASN A 12 2.82 15.15 10.01
C ASN A 12 2.91 14.86 11.52
N LYS A 13 1.82 15.05 12.25
CA LYS A 13 1.75 14.82 13.70
C LYS A 13 0.40 14.26 14.12
N VAL A 14 0.40 13.42 15.15
CA VAL A 14 -0.81 12.98 15.84
C VAL A 14 -0.97 13.78 17.13
N LEU A 15 -2.11 14.42 17.31
CA LEU A 15 -2.44 15.20 18.49
C LEU A 15 -2.96 14.28 19.60
N ARG A 16 -2.51 14.54 20.83
CA ARG A 16 -2.87 13.76 22.00
C ARG A 16 -3.14 14.66 23.20
N HIS A 17 -4.08 14.21 24.03
CA HIS A 17 -4.25 14.66 25.40
C HIS A 17 -4.11 13.43 26.28
N ASP A 18 -3.02 13.36 27.05
CA ASP A 18 -2.61 12.17 27.80
C ASP A 18 -2.56 10.90 26.91
N ALA A 19 -3.29 9.86 27.31
CA ALA A 19 -3.39 8.60 26.58
C ALA A 19 -4.31 8.66 25.35
N ARG A 20 -5.05 9.75 25.12
CA ARG A 20 -6.10 9.83 24.09
C ARG A 20 -5.67 10.65 22.87
N VAL A 21 -5.94 10.13 21.67
CA VAL A 21 -5.81 10.90 20.42
C VAL A 21 -6.94 11.92 20.31
N THR A 22 -6.61 13.12 19.86
CA THR A 22 -7.55 14.24 19.67
C THR A 22 -7.60 14.78 18.25
N GLY A 23 -6.69 14.34 17.38
CA GLY A 23 -6.64 14.78 16.00
C GLY A 23 -5.31 14.50 15.32
N VAL A 24 -5.13 15.08 14.14
CA VAL A 24 -3.91 15.05 13.34
C VAL A 24 -3.62 16.42 12.76
N THR A 25 -2.35 16.72 12.50
CA THR A 25 -1.96 17.91 11.74
C THR A 25 -1.34 17.49 10.42
N THR A 26 -1.71 18.19 9.36
CA THR A 26 -1.05 18.10 8.06
C THR A 26 -0.10 19.30 7.90
N GLN A 27 0.38 19.55 6.69
CA GLN A 27 1.14 20.78 6.40
C GLN A 27 0.22 22.01 6.40
N GLU A 28 -1.04 21.85 6.02
CA GLU A 28 -1.97 22.95 5.75
C GLU A 28 -2.86 23.27 6.96
N GLU A 29 -3.36 22.24 7.65
CA GLU A 29 -4.34 22.42 8.71
C GLU A 29 -4.34 21.32 9.78
N THR A 30 -5.25 21.44 10.74
CA THR A 30 -5.45 20.49 11.83
C THR A 30 -6.86 19.90 11.75
N TYR A 31 -6.93 18.57 11.73
CA TYR A 31 -8.19 17.83 11.76
C TYR A 31 -8.39 17.20 13.14
N TYR A 32 -9.43 17.62 13.85
CA TYR A 32 -9.79 17.04 15.14
C TYR A 32 -10.63 15.78 14.96
N CYS A 33 -10.35 14.76 15.75
CA CYS A 33 -11.12 13.52 15.75
C CYS A 33 -11.12 12.86 17.14
N TYR A 34 -12.16 12.08 17.41
CA TYR A 34 -12.22 11.25 18.62
C TYR A 34 -11.55 9.88 18.45
N THR A 35 -11.37 9.45 17.20
CA THR A 35 -10.81 8.16 16.83
C THR A 35 -9.98 8.33 15.56
N LEU A 36 -8.74 7.85 15.62
CA LEU A 36 -7.84 7.78 14.47
C LEU A 36 -7.63 6.31 14.11
N ILE A 37 -7.92 5.95 12.87
CA ILE A 37 -7.65 4.62 12.32
C ILE A 37 -6.41 4.73 11.44
N ASN A 38 -5.36 3.99 11.79
CA ASN A 38 -4.16 3.91 10.96
C ASN A 38 -4.38 2.89 9.84
N ALA A 39 -4.58 3.40 8.62
CA ALA A 39 -4.71 2.62 7.39
C ALA A 39 -3.58 2.95 6.39
N ALA A 40 -2.42 3.38 6.87
CA ALA A 40 -1.32 3.89 6.04
C ALA A 40 -0.42 2.79 5.43
N VAL A 41 -0.90 1.54 5.35
CA VAL A 41 -0.21 0.40 4.71
C VAL A 41 1.27 0.29 5.10
N ALA A 42 2.21 0.27 4.15
CA ALA A 42 3.65 0.19 4.43
C ALA A 42 4.22 1.38 5.23
N TRP A 43 3.51 2.52 5.28
CA TRP A 43 3.85 3.68 6.13
C TRP A 43 3.20 3.64 7.52
N ALA A 44 2.49 2.56 7.87
CA ALA A 44 1.76 2.48 9.12
C ALA A 44 2.68 2.62 10.34
N ASP A 45 3.91 2.11 10.29
CA ASP A 45 4.90 2.31 11.35
C ASP A 45 5.23 3.80 11.57
N THR A 46 5.42 4.57 10.49
CA THR A 46 5.69 6.01 10.58
C THR A 46 4.57 6.75 11.32
N LEU A 47 3.31 6.47 11.03
CA LEU A 47 2.18 7.10 11.73
C LEU A 47 2.05 6.59 13.18
N PHE A 48 2.32 5.30 13.41
CA PHE A 48 2.32 4.71 14.74
C PHE A 48 3.40 5.32 15.65
N ASN A 49 4.60 5.53 15.12
CA ASN A 49 5.68 6.22 15.81
C ASN A 49 5.32 7.68 16.11
N LYS A 50 4.78 8.43 15.12
CA LYS A 50 4.25 9.79 15.33
C LYS A 50 3.20 9.86 16.45
N ALA A 51 2.39 8.80 16.62
CA ALA A 51 1.36 8.74 17.66
C ALA A 51 1.90 8.31 19.03
N THR A 52 2.80 7.34 19.09
CA THR A 52 3.12 6.61 20.33
C THR A 52 4.57 6.76 20.79
N GLY A 53 5.48 7.17 19.91
CA GLY A 53 6.93 7.11 20.12
C GLY A 53 7.51 5.70 20.04
N LEU A 54 6.71 4.69 19.68
CA LEU A 54 7.10 3.29 19.54
C LEU A 54 7.12 2.88 18.06
N ASN A 55 7.75 1.75 17.76
CA ASN A 55 7.78 1.18 16.42
C ASN A 55 6.87 -0.05 16.34
N MET A 56 6.34 -0.29 15.15
CA MET A 56 5.51 -1.41 14.74
C MET A 56 6.29 -2.21 13.68
N PRO A 57 6.23 -3.55 13.68
CA PRO A 57 6.95 -4.38 12.71
C PRO A 57 6.25 -4.40 11.34
N VAL A 58 6.02 -3.22 10.76
CA VAL A 58 5.45 -3.03 9.42
C VAL A 58 6.46 -2.28 8.57
N TYR A 59 6.83 -2.88 7.45
CA TYR A 59 7.81 -2.35 6.52
C TYR A 59 7.43 -2.72 5.09
N PRO A 60 7.78 -1.89 4.09
CA PRO A 60 7.50 -2.18 2.69
C PRO A 60 8.34 -3.36 2.19
N VAL A 61 7.67 -4.28 1.50
CA VAL A 61 8.28 -5.30 0.65
C VAL A 61 7.81 -5.02 -0.77
N LYS A 62 8.76 -4.75 -1.66
CA LYS A 62 8.49 -4.41 -3.06
C LYS A 62 8.03 -5.66 -3.80
N GLY A 63 7.05 -5.50 -4.67
CA GLY A 63 6.64 -6.52 -5.63
C GLY A 63 6.41 -5.92 -7.00
N GLN A 64 6.97 -6.56 -8.02
CA GLN A 64 6.81 -6.21 -9.43
C GLN A 64 5.78 -7.13 -10.07
N ILE A 65 4.93 -6.57 -10.94
CA ILE A 65 3.95 -7.30 -11.74
C ILE A 65 4.14 -6.95 -13.21
N VAL A 66 3.78 -7.88 -14.10
CA VAL A 66 3.71 -7.67 -15.55
C VAL A 66 2.26 -7.73 -15.97
N LEU A 67 1.85 -6.83 -16.86
CA LEU A 67 0.56 -6.86 -17.52
C LEU A 67 0.75 -7.16 -19.00
N SER A 68 0.00 -8.11 -19.53
CA SER A 68 -0.08 -8.35 -20.97
C SER A 68 -0.94 -7.28 -21.65
N GLU A 69 -0.89 -7.25 -22.97
CA GLU A 69 -1.99 -6.68 -23.76
C GLU A 69 -3.30 -7.44 -23.52
N ARG A 70 -4.43 -6.89 -23.96
CA ARG A 70 -5.73 -7.52 -23.80
C ARG A 70 -5.83 -8.78 -24.65
N LEU A 71 -6.24 -9.87 -24.04
CA LEU A 71 -6.46 -11.16 -24.69
C LEU A 71 -7.92 -11.60 -24.54
N PRO A 72 -8.45 -12.45 -25.45
CA PRO A 72 -9.71 -13.14 -25.23
C PRO A 72 -9.70 -13.90 -23.90
N LYS A 73 -10.87 -14.09 -23.29
CA LYS A 73 -10.97 -14.78 -21.99
C LYS A 73 -10.47 -16.22 -22.12
N VAL A 74 -9.34 -16.51 -21.49
CA VAL A 74 -8.70 -17.84 -21.45
C VAL A 74 -8.55 -18.36 -20.02
N LEU A 75 -8.59 -17.49 -19.01
CA LEU A 75 -8.58 -17.88 -17.59
C LEU A 75 -9.96 -17.66 -16.95
N ASN A 76 -10.50 -18.70 -16.34
CA ASN A 76 -11.76 -18.64 -15.57
C ASN A 76 -11.54 -18.33 -14.08
N GLY A 77 -10.29 -18.15 -13.65
CA GLY A 77 -9.92 -17.87 -12.26
C GLY A 77 -8.46 -17.44 -12.13
N CYS A 78 -8.04 -17.19 -10.90
CA CYS A 78 -6.64 -16.94 -10.56
C CYS A 78 -5.90 -18.29 -10.44
N VAL A 79 -4.76 -18.42 -11.12
CA VAL A 79 -3.82 -19.53 -10.92
C VAL A 79 -2.72 -19.01 -10.00
N SER A 80 -2.43 -19.72 -8.90
CA SER A 80 -1.40 -19.32 -7.94
C SER A 80 -0.44 -20.47 -7.68
N THR A 81 0.85 -20.18 -7.67
CA THR A 81 1.94 -21.08 -7.26
C THR A 81 2.63 -20.49 -6.02
N SER A 82 3.73 -21.11 -5.57
CA SER A 82 4.60 -20.56 -4.54
C SER A 82 5.33 -19.29 -4.99
N ASP A 83 5.54 -19.14 -6.29
CA ASP A 83 6.47 -18.15 -6.85
C ASP A 83 5.71 -16.98 -7.49
N CYS A 84 4.56 -17.24 -8.11
CA CYS A 84 3.73 -16.21 -8.73
C CYS A 84 2.25 -16.60 -8.80
N TYR A 85 1.43 -15.66 -9.24
CA TYR A 85 0.02 -15.78 -9.55
C TYR A 85 -0.26 -15.12 -10.90
N ILE A 86 -1.25 -15.68 -11.59
CA ILE A 86 -1.71 -15.23 -12.89
C ILE A 86 -3.23 -15.05 -12.83
N ALA A 87 -3.70 -13.85 -13.16
CA ALA A 87 -5.12 -13.54 -13.19
C ALA A 87 -5.48 -12.69 -14.41
N GLN A 88 -6.48 -13.14 -15.19
CA GLN A 88 -7.02 -12.35 -16.29
C GLN A 88 -8.16 -11.47 -15.80
N LYS A 89 -7.98 -10.16 -15.89
CA LYS A 89 -8.98 -9.14 -15.54
C LYS A 89 -10.14 -9.15 -16.54
N ASP A 90 -11.26 -8.54 -16.16
CA ASP A 90 -12.46 -8.51 -17.01
C ASP A 90 -12.26 -7.70 -18.30
N ASN A 91 -11.29 -6.78 -18.31
CA ASN A 91 -10.89 -6.03 -19.50
C ASN A 91 -9.98 -6.83 -20.46
N GLY A 92 -9.62 -8.07 -20.13
CA GLY A 92 -8.83 -8.99 -20.96
C GLY A 92 -7.33 -9.02 -20.67
N GLU A 93 -6.78 -8.06 -19.92
CA GLU A 93 -5.35 -8.04 -19.55
C GLU A 93 -5.03 -9.20 -18.59
N ILE A 94 -3.88 -9.85 -18.78
CA ILE A 94 -3.36 -10.87 -17.88
C ILE A 94 -2.32 -10.22 -16.97
N LEU A 95 -2.58 -10.28 -15.67
CA LEU A 95 -1.63 -9.88 -14.63
C LEU A 95 -0.81 -11.09 -14.20
N ILE A 96 0.51 -10.97 -14.27
CA ILE A 96 1.49 -11.97 -13.85
C ILE A 96 2.34 -11.35 -12.75
N GLY A 97 2.43 -11.98 -11.60
CA GLY A 97 3.32 -11.51 -10.54
C GLY A 97 3.14 -12.23 -9.23
N SER A 98 3.70 -11.78 -8.12
CA SER A 98 4.68 -10.70 -8.07
C SER A 98 6.02 -11.22 -7.61
N SER A 99 7.09 -10.48 -7.96
CA SER A 99 8.34 -10.61 -7.21
C SER A 99 8.12 -10.28 -5.73
N THR A 100 9.05 -10.69 -4.88
CA THR A 100 9.11 -10.31 -3.47
C THR A 100 10.52 -9.82 -3.17
N GLU A 101 10.66 -8.54 -2.85
CA GLU A 101 11.95 -7.87 -2.75
C GLU A 101 12.03 -6.99 -1.49
N GLU A 102 13.02 -7.25 -0.64
CA GLU A 102 13.34 -6.40 0.51
C GLU A 102 14.09 -5.14 0.04
N LYS A 103 13.35 -4.21 -0.58
CA LYS A 103 13.90 -2.99 -1.21
C LYS A 103 13.30 -1.70 -0.67
N GLY A 104 12.67 -1.74 0.50
CA GLY A 104 12.10 -0.54 1.09
C GLY A 104 10.99 0.03 0.19
N PHE A 105 10.95 1.35 0.08
CA PHE A 105 10.01 2.09 -0.79
C PHE A 105 10.49 2.24 -2.25
N ASP A 106 11.52 1.51 -2.68
CA ASP A 106 11.95 1.53 -4.08
C ASP A 106 10.86 0.94 -4.99
N THR A 107 10.36 1.74 -5.92
CA THR A 107 9.35 1.34 -6.91
C THR A 107 9.91 1.22 -8.33
N THR A 108 11.25 1.24 -8.49
CA THR A 108 11.88 1.09 -9.80
C THR A 108 11.76 -0.34 -10.31
N ASN A 109 11.52 -0.51 -11.61
CA ASN A 109 11.46 -1.84 -12.20
C ASN A 109 12.87 -2.39 -12.45
N SER A 110 13.04 -3.70 -12.32
CA SER A 110 14.29 -4.39 -12.59
C SER A 110 14.08 -5.59 -13.52
N LEU A 111 14.88 -5.66 -14.58
CA LEU A 111 14.72 -6.67 -15.63
C LEU A 111 14.99 -8.09 -15.14
N ASP A 112 15.90 -8.27 -14.19
CA ASP A 112 16.20 -9.54 -13.55
C ASP A 112 14.95 -10.14 -12.89
N LYS A 113 14.20 -9.33 -12.14
CA LYS A 113 12.97 -9.75 -11.46
C LYS A 113 11.77 -9.93 -12.36
N ILE A 114 11.68 -9.13 -13.42
CA ILE A 114 10.66 -9.35 -14.46
C ILE A 114 10.90 -10.68 -15.19
N THR A 115 12.16 -11.04 -15.46
CA THR A 115 12.51 -12.30 -16.14
C THR A 115 12.20 -13.52 -15.27
N GLU A 116 12.25 -13.40 -13.95
CA GLU A 116 11.82 -14.48 -13.02
C GLU A 116 10.31 -14.77 -13.10
N LEU A 117 9.50 -13.84 -13.66
CA LEU A 117 8.04 -14.00 -13.79
C LEU A 117 7.59 -14.58 -15.13
N SER A 118 8.49 -14.71 -16.12
CA SER A 118 8.22 -15.23 -17.47
C SER A 118 8.66 -16.67 -17.65
#